data_AF-A0A928MU88-F1
#
_entry.id   AF-A0A928MU88-F1
#
_cell.length_a   1.000
_cell.length_b   1.000
_cell.length_c   1.000
_cell.angle_alpha   90.00
_cell.angle_beta   90.00
_cell.angle_gamma   90.00
#
_symmetry.space_group_name_H-M   'P 1'
#
loop_
_entity.id
_entity.type
_entity.pdbx_description
1 polymer ?
#
loop_
_entity_poly.entity_id
_entity_poly.type
_entity_poly.pdbx_seq_one_letter_code
_entity_poly.pdbx_strand_id
1 'polypeptide(L)'
;MIYNNEWEYENQDYLREQYEKKMRGENPYHRVRKIYCKGCGRVFYTNIETKKYCLYSLCGNHGYQKELKWRRAQERKDRICQTCGNAFTPKRSDAKFCCNACRQKAYRESVTDTARCQVDTLAKCNENKKNVTDTASGHADHLQQS
;
A
#
# COMPACT_ATOMS: atom_id res chain seq x y z
N MET A 1 -28.92 -14.31 23.33
CA MET A 1 -29.73 -13.08 23.30
C MET A 1 -29.46 -12.33 22.01
N ILE A 2 -30.19 -12.73 20.98
CA ILE A 2 -30.30 -12.02 19.70
C ILE A 2 -31.40 -10.96 19.90
N TYR A 3 -31.45 -9.89 19.11
CA TYR A 3 -32.44 -8.79 19.17
C TYR A 3 -32.16 -7.66 20.16
N ASN A 4 -31.27 -6.74 19.76
CA ASN A 4 -31.38 -5.33 20.16
C ASN A 4 -30.62 -4.40 19.19
N ASN A 5 -29.82 -4.90 18.24
CA ASN A 5 -29.04 -4.00 17.37
C ASN A 5 -29.92 -3.21 16.39
N GLU A 6 -30.81 -3.90 15.69
CA GLU A 6 -31.71 -3.34 14.68
C GLU A 6 -32.82 -2.50 15.33
N TRP A 7 -33.46 -3.02 16.38
CA TRP A 7 -34.42 -2.25 17.16
C TRP A 7 -33.82 -0.96 17.71
N GLU A 8 -32.61 -0.99 18.30
CA GLU A 8 -31.96 0.24 18.76
C GLU A 8 -31.68 1.19 17.59
N TYR A 9 -31.33 0.69 16.40
CA TYR A 9 -31.07 1.52 15.23
C TYR A 9 -32.31 2.28 14.76
N GLU A 10 -33.48 1.65 14.81
CA GLU A 10 -34.77 2.23 14.44
C GLU A 10 -35.33 3.15 15.54
N ASN A 11 -35.11 2.82 16.81
CA ASN A 11 -35.72 3.49 17.97
C ASN A 11 -34.76 4.50 18.64
N GLN A 12 -34.02 5.26 17.83
CA GLN A 12 -33.04 6.24 18.34
C GLN A 12 -33.66 7.40 19.10
N ASP A 13 -34.88 7.82 18.74
CA ASP A 13 -35.58 8.90 19.46
C ASP A 13 -35.97 8.48 20.87
N TYR A 14 -36.48 7.25 21.04
CA TYR A 14 -36.75 6.69 22.36
C TYR A 14 -35.48 6.63 23.21
N LEU A 15 -34.39 6.09 22.67
CA LEU A 15 -33.13 6.00 23.40
C LEU A 15 -32.55 7.38 23.75
N ARG A 16 -32.71 8.38 22.86
CA ARG A 16 -32.35 9.77 23.16
C ARG A 16 -33.13 10.29 24.37
N GLU A 17 -34.45 10.10 24.39
CA GLU A 17 -35.29 10.52 25.51
C GLU A 17 -34.85 9.85 26.83
N GLN A 18 -34.59 8.54 26.82
CA GLN A 18 -34.09 7.82 27.99
C GLN A 18 -32.72 8.35 28.47
N TYR A 19 -31.83 8.69 27.53
CA TYR A 19 -30.55 9.32 27.86
C TYR A 19 -30.75 10.70 28.49
N GLU A 20 -31.67 11.52 27.99
CA GLU A 20 -31.97 12.84 28.53
C GLU A 20 -32.59 12.76 29.93
N LYS A 21 -33.54 11.84 30.16
CA LYS A 21 -34.10 11.54 31.49
C LYS A 21 -33.00 11.16 32.49
N LYS A 22 -32.04 10.35 32.04
CA LYS A 22 -30.85 10.00 32.82
C LYS A 22 -29.98 11.23 33.13
N MET A 23 -29.73 12.11 32.16
CA MET A 23 -28.94 13.32 32.38
C MET A 23 -29.64 14.30 33.34
N ARG A 24 -30.98 14.34 33.35
CA ARG A 24 -31.78 15.14 34.30
C ARG A 24 -31.89 14.53 35.70
N GLY A 25 -31.42 13.30 35.91
CA GLY A 25 -31.52 12.60 37.19
C GLY A 25 -32.89 12.00 37.50
N GLU A 26 -33.85 12.04 36.56
CA GLU A 26 -35.19 11.46 36.73
C GLU A 26 -35.14 9.93 36.81
N ASN A 27 -34.21 9.32 36.08
CA ASN A 27 -33.91 7.90 36.19
C ASN A 27 -32.42 7.65 35.92
N PRO A 28 -31.56 7.79 36.95
CA PRO A 28 -30.11 7.70 36.81
C PRO A 28 -29.62 6.28 36.48
N TYR A 29 -30.46 5.26 36.69
CA TYR A 29 -30.11 3.86 36.51
C TYR A 29 -30.18 3.37 35.04
N HIS A 30 -30.68 4.20 34.11
CA HIS A 30 -30.70 3.80 32.70
C HIS A 30 -29.28 3.55 32.15
N ARG A 31 -29.13 2.40 31.49
CA ARG A 31 -27.86 1.98 30.85
C ARG A 31 -27.61 2.65 29.50
N VAL A 32 -28.52 3.51 29.03
CA VAL A 32 -28.36 4.21 27.77
C VAL A 32 -27.12 5.12 27.82
N ARG A 33 -26.35 5.05 26.73
CA ARG A 33 -25.13 5.81 26.49
C ARG A 33 -25.25 6.56 25.16
N LYS A 34 -24.68 7.76 25.08
CA LYS A 34 -24.50 8.54 23.85
C LYS A 34 -23.08 8.30 23.33
N ILE A 35 -22.94 7.78 22.12
CA ILE A 35 -21.63 7.49 21.52
C ILE A 35 -21.58 7.92 20.04
N TYR A 36 -20.36 8.05 19.50
CA TYR A 36 -20.12 8.34 18.10
C TYR A 36 -19.85 7.04 17.33
N CYS A 37 -20.55 6.84 16.22
CA CYS A 37 -20.33 5.68 15.35
C CYS A 37 -18.91 5.72 14.75
N LYS A 38 -18.10 4.69 15.01
CA LYS A 38 -16.75 4.58 14.44
C LYS A 38 -16.74 4.46 12.90
N GLY A 39 -17.87 4.06 12.31
CA GLY A 39 -18.08 4.03 10.87
C GLY A 39 -18.42 5.40 10.31
N CYS A 40 -19.68 5.81 10.39
CA CYS A 40 -20.17 7.05 9.75
C CYS A 40 -19.95 8.34 10.56
N GLY A 41 -19.53 8.26 11.82
CA GLY A 41 -19.31 9.43 12.68
C GLY A 41 -20.58 10.01 13.33
N ARG A 42 -21.78 9.54 12.97
CA ARG A 42 -23.03 10.02 13.56
C ARG A 42 -23.11 9.69 15.06
N VAL A 43 -23.73 10.58 15.82
CA VAL A 43 -24.13 10.32 17.21
C VAL A 43 -25.27 9.31 17.22
N PHE A 44 -25.22 8.34 18.13
CA PHE A 44 -26.33 7.42 18.39
C PHE A 44 -26.34 6.98 19.86
N TYR A 45 -27.47 6.42 20.26
CA TYR A 45 -27.75 5.97 21.61
C TYR A 45 -27.89 4.45 21.65
N THR A 46 -27.39 3.84 22.73
CA THR A 46 -27.32 2.38 22.88
C THR A 46 -27.34 1.97 24.35
N ASN A 47 -27.95 0.83 24.65
CA ASN A 47 -27.77 0.14 25.94
C ASN A 47 -26.60 -0.86 25.91
N ILE A 48 -26.18 -1.28 24.71
CA ILE A 48 -25.07 -2.20 24.49
C ILE A 48 -23.74 -1.46 24.70
N GLU A 49 -22.98 -1.90 25.71
CA GLU A 49 -21.73 -1.28 26.13
C GLU A 49 -20.59 -1.44 25.12
N THR A 50 -20.52 -2.59 24.47
CA THR A 50 -19.47 -2.91 23.49
C THR A 50 -19.78 -2.38 22.09
N LYS A 51 -20.91 -1.68 21.90
CA LYS A 51 -21.35 -1.22 20.59
C LYS A 51 -20.45 -0.09 20.10
N LYS A 52 -19.94 -0.23 18.87
CA LYS A 52 -19.02 0.72 18.23
C LYS A 52 -19.66 1.44 17.04
N TYR A 53 -20.74 0.90 16.51
CA TYR A 53 -21.34 1.31 15.24
C TYR A 53 -22.85 1.47 15.42
N CYS A 54 -23.43 2.44 14.71
CA CYS A 54 -24.88 2.64 14.75
C CYS A 54 -25.63 1.40 14.26
N LEU A 55 -25.16 0.80 13.16
CA LEU A 55 -25.57 -0.52 12.70
C LEU A 55 -24.36 -1.23 12.13
N TYR A 56 -24.13 -2.48 12.54
CA TYR A 56 -22.92 -3.21 12.17
C TYR A 56 -22.84 -3.49 10.66
N SER A 57 -23.95 -3.92 10.06
CA SER A 57 -24.02 -4.24 8.62
C SER A 57 -23.69 -3.05 7.72
N LEU A 58 -24.03 -1.82 8.14
CA LEU A 58 -23.74 -0.61 7.37
C LEU A 58 -22.37 -0.01 7.69
N CYS A 59 -21.99 0.03 8.96
CA CYS A 59 -20.86 0.84 9.43
C CYS A 59 -19.63 0.06 9.88
N GLY A 60 -19.73 -1.26 10.06
CA GLY A 60 -18.62 -2.10 10.54
C GLY A 60 -17.42 -2.06 9.61
N ASN A 61 -17.61 -2.37 8.33
CA ASN A 61 -16.54 -2.33 7.34
C ASN A 61 -16.02 -0.90 7.11
N HIS A 62 -16.90 0.10 7.05
CA HIS A 62 -16.49 1.50 6.88
C HIS A 62 -15.55 1.96 8.01
N GLY A 63 -15.89 1.63 9.28
CA GLY A 63 -15.05 1.93 10.43
C GLY A 63 -13.71 1.20 10.38
N TYR A 64 -13.73 -0.09 10.04
CA TYR A 64 -12.52 -0.90 9.89
C TYR A 64 -11.57 -0.34 8.81
N GLN A 65 -12.08 0.01 7.63
CA GLN A 65 -11.28 0.59 6.55
C GLN A 65 -10.70 1.96 6.94
N LYS A 66 -11.47 2.78 7.68
CA LYS A 66 -11.00 4.07 8.20
C LYS A 66 -9.83 3.88 9.18
N GLU A 67 -9.94 2.95 10.10
CA GLU A 67 -8.90 2.62 11.07
C GLU A 67 -7.65 2.05 10.39
N LEU A 68 -7.80 1.13 9.43
CA LEU A 68 -6.70 0.63 8.61
C LEU A 68 -5.99 1.74 7.84
N LYS A 69 -6.74 2.68 7.26
CA LYS A 69 -6.16 3.81 6.52
C LYS A 69 -5.37 4.73 7.45
N TRP A 70 -5.89 5.01 8.64
CA TRP A 70 -5.21 5.81 9.67
C TRP A 70 -3.91 5.11 10.13
N ARG A 71 -4.00 3.83 10.49
CA ARG A 71 -2.84 3.03 10.92
C ARG A 71 -1.75 2.98 9.85
N ARG A 72 -2.11 2.67 8.59
CA ARG A 72 -1.15 2.69 7.47
C ARG A 72 -0.53 4.06 7.24
N ALA A 73 -1.23 5.15 7.54
CA ALA A 73 -0.66 6.49 7.40
C ALA A 73 0.37 6.79 8.50
N GLN A 74 0.11 6.36 9.74
CA GLN A 74 1.02 6.52 10.87
C GLN A 74 2.26 5.62 10.76
N GLU A 75 2.12 4.41 10.23
CA GLU A 75 3.22 3.45 10.07
C GLU A 75 4.12 3.74 8.85
N ARG A 76 3.72 4.66 7.96
CA ARG A 76 4.53 4.99 6.77
C ARG A 76 5.82 5.67 7.20
N LYS A 77 6.93 5.11 6.74
CA LYS A 77 8.26 5.69 6.87
C LYS A 77 8.69 6.27 5.53
N ASP A 78 9.30 7.44 5.57
CA ASP A 78 9.90 8.04 4.40
C ASP A 78 11.05 7.20 3.86
N ARG A 79 11.24 7.28 2.54
CA ARG A 79 12.30 6.60 1.80
C ARG A 79 12.98 7.56 0.86
N ILE A 80 14.20 7.22 0.46
CA ILE A 80 14.95 7.97 -0.54
C ILE A 80 14.59 7.48 -1.94
N CYS A 81 14.31 8.40 -2.85
CA CYS A 81 14.07 8.07 -4.25
C CYS A 81 15.36 7.61 -4.94
N GLN A 82 15.31 6.44 -5.59
CA GLN A 82 16.47 5.87 -6.30
C GLN A 82 16.95 6.69 -7.51
N THR A 83 16.15 7.64 -8.00
CA THR A 83 16.50 8.44 -9.19
C THR A 83 17.01 9.83 -8.86
N CYS A 84 16.37 10.53 -7.91
CA CYS A 84 16.69 11.93 -7.60
C CYS A 84 17.26 12.15 -6.21
N GLY A 85 17.32 11.11 -5.35
CA GLY A 85 17.86 11.24 -3.99
C GLY A 85 16.95 11.95 -2.98
N ASN A 86 15.80 12.48 -3.39
CA ASN A 86 14.87 13.14 -2.47
C ASN A 86 14.11 12.15 -1.58
N ALA A 87 13.88 12.55 -0.33
CA ALA A 87 12.99 11.83 0.58
C ALA A 87 11.52 11.93 0.12
N PHE A 88 10.77 10.83 0.27
CA PHE A 88 9.35 10.77 -0.02
C PHE A 88 8.63 9.74 0.83
N THR A 89 7.34 9.95 1.09
CA THR A 89 6.49 8.99 1.80
C THR A 89 5.84 8.00 0.82
N PRO A 90 6.22 6.71 0.82
CA PRO A 90 5.71 5.74 -0.14
C PRO A 90 4.27 5.31 0.18
N LYS A 91 3.40 5.25 -0.85
CA LYS A 91 2.03 4.70 -0.71
C LYS A 91 2.01 3.16 -0.62
N ARG A 92 2.98 2.49 -1.23
CA ARG A 92 3.16 1.03 -1.24
C ARG A 92 4.49 0.65 -0.60
N SER A 93 4.58 -0.54 -0.01
CA SER A 93 5.78 -1.05 0.67
C SER A 93 6.97 -1.28 -0.26
N ASP A 94 6.74 -1.42 -1.57
CA ASP A 94 7.75 -1.68 -2.59
C ASP A 94 8.10 -0.44 -3.43
N ALA A 95 7.56 0.73 -3.08
CA ALA A 95 7.81 1.94 -3.84
C ALA A 95 9.30 2.37 -3.75
N LYS A 96 9.91 2.58 -4.92
CA LYS A 96 11.32 2.97 -5.11
C LYS A 96 11.51 4.42 -5.56
N PHE A 97 10.45 5.06 -6.05
CA PHE A 97 10.50 6.37 -6.70
C PHE A 97 9.46 7.32 -6.12
N CYS A 98 9.85 8.59 -5.95
CA CYS A 98 8.97 9.62 -5.41
C CYS A 98 7.82 10.00 -6.37
N CYS A 99 8.03 9.86 -7.68
CA CYS A 99 7.06 10.26 -8.68
C CYS A 99 7.18 9.43 -9.98
N ASN A 100 6.19 9.61 -10.87
CA ASN A 100 6.13 8.96 -12.17
C ASN A 100 7.32 9.30 -13.07
N ALA A 101 7.77 10.56 -13.06
CA ALA A 101 8.92 11.01 -13.85
C ALA A 101 10.21 10.28 -13.45
N CYS A 102 10.48 10.15 -12.14
CA CYS A 102 11.64 9.40 -11.65
C CYS A 102 11.58 7.92 -12.04
N ARG A 103 10.40 7.28 -11.89
CA ARG A 103 10.20 5.88 -12.32
C ARG A 103 10.49 5.70 -13.81
N GLN A 104 9.97 6.60 -14.65
CA GLN A 104 10.17 6.52 -16.10
C GLN A 104 11.63 6.77 -16.49
N LYS A 105 12.33 7.71 -15.83
CA LYS A 105 13.76 7.95 -16.05
C LYS A 105 14.58 6.70 -15.74
N ALA A 106 14.40 6.11 -14.56
CA ALA A 106 15.10 4.88 -14.18
C ALA A 106 14.81 3.71 -15.13
N TYR A 107 13.56 3.58 -15.61
CA TYR A 107 13.21 2.58 -16.61
C TYR A 107 13.97 2.77 -17.92
N ARG A 108 14.01 4.01 -18.45
CA ARG A 108 14.75 4.32 -19.68
C ARG A 108 16.25 4.02 -19.54
N GLU A 109 16.85 4.41 -18.43
CA GLU A 109 18.27 4.14 -18.12
C GLU A 109 18.56 2.62 -18.08
N SER A 110 17.71 1.84 -17.42
CA SER A 110 17.88 0.37 -17.35
C SER A 110 17.79 -0.32 -18.71
N VAL A 111 16.94 0.19 -19.61
CA VAL A 111 16.80 -0.34 -20.97
C VAL A 111 18.04 0.00 -21.79
N THR A 112 18.56 1.23 -21.68
CA THR A 112 19.79 1.63 -22.37
C THR A 112 21.02 0.88 -21.86
N ASP A 113 21.12 0.64 -20.55
CA ASP A 113 22.21 -0.16 -19.98
C ASP A 113 22.14 -1.61 -20.43
N THR A 114 20.94 -2.19 -20.50
CA THR A 114 20.75 -3.55 -21.02
C THR A 114 21.17 -3.63 -22.49
N ALA A 115 20.77 -2.66 -23.31
CA ALA A 115 21.17 -2.59 -24.72
C ALA A 115 22.68 -2.44 -24.87
N ARG A 116 23.32 -1.59 -24.06
CA ARG A 116 24.78 -1.42 -24.05
C ARG A 116 25.51 -2.71 -23.67
N CYS A 117 25.08 -3.40 -22.61
CA CYS A 117 25.66 -4.69 -22.22
C CYS A 117 25.54 -5.75 -23.32
N GLN A 118 24.46 -5.76 -24.09
CA GLN A 118 24.29 -6.66 -25.24
C GLN A 118 25.26 -6.32 -26.39
N VAL A 119 25.46 -5.03 -26.67
CA VAL A 119 26.43 -4.58 -27.68
C VAL A 119 27.86 -4.93 -27.25
N ASP A 120 28.20 -4.70 -25.98
CA ASP A 120 29.53 -5.01 -25.43
C ASP A 120 29.82 -6.52 -25.46
N THR A 121 28.82 -7.37 -25.21
CA THR A 121 28.97 -8.82 -25.35
C THR A 121 29.13 -9.25 -26.80
N LEU A 122 28.38 -8.65 -27.73
CA LEU A 122 28.53 -8.92 -29.17
C LEU A 122 29.92 -8.51 -29.68
N ALA A 123 30.43 -7.35 -29.24
CA ALA A 123 31.75 -6.84 -29.61
C ALA A 123 32.86 -7.80 -29.13
N LYS A 124 32.81 -8.25 -27.87
CA LYS A 124 33.76 -9.22 -27.31
C LYS A 124 33.72 -10.57 -28.03
N CYS A 125 32.54 -11.05 -28.43
CA CYS A 125 32.42 -12.27 -29.22
C CYS A 125 33.03 -12.12 -30.63
N ASN A 126 32.91 -10.94 -31.24
CA ASN A 126 33.49 -10.66 -32.56
C ASN A 126 35.02 -10.50 -32.51
N GLU A 127 35.56 -9.88 -31.46
CA GLU A 127 37.02 -9.82 -31.22
C GLU A 127 37.62 -11.22 -31.03
N ASN A 128 36.98 -12.08 -30.24
CA ASN A 128 37.43 -13.47 -30.07
C ASN A 128 37.39 -14.27 -31.38
N LYS A 129 36.42 -14.03 -32.27
CA LYS A 129 36.39 -14.67 -33.60
C LYS A 129 37.54 -14.24 -34.50
N LYS A 130 37.93 -12.97 -34.48
CA LYS A 130 39.07 -12.46 -35.26
C LYS A 130 40.39 -13.06 -34.78
N ASN A 131 40.59 -13.13 -33.46
CA ASN A 131 41.79 -13.75 -32.89
C ASN A 131 41.90 -15.26 -33.22
N VAL A 132 40.77 -15.98 -33.30
CA VAL A 132 40.75 -17.39 -33.71
C VAL A 132 41.07 -17.57 -35.19
N THR A 133 40.59 -16.68 -36.07
CA THR A 133 40.89 -16.74 -37.51
C THR A 133 42.35 -16.39 -37.82
N ASP A 134 42.96 -15.47 -37.07
CA ASP A 134 44.35 -15.08 -37.26
C ASP A 134 45.34 -16.18 -36.81
N THR A 135 44.98 -16.99 -35.81
CA THR A 135 45.78 -18.14 -35.36
C THR A 135 45.71 -19.36 -36.29
N ALA A 136 44.72 -19.43 -37.20
CA ALA A 136 44.55 -20.56 -38.13
C ALA A 136 45.34 -20.42 -39.44
N SER A 137 45.98 -19.27 -39.68
CA SER A 137 46.74 -18.94 -40.90
C SER A 137 48.25 -19.23 -40.83
N GLY A 138 48.74 -19.86 -39.76
CA GLY A 138 50.19 -20.01 -39.48
C GLY A 138 50.84 -21.37 -39.73
N HIS A 139 50.15 -22.36 -40.33
CA HIS A 139 50.72 -23.69 -40.58
C HIS A 139 50.34 -24.25 -41.97
N ALA A 140 50.87 -23.61 -43.00
CA ALA A 140 51.11 -24.27 -44.29
C ALA A 140 52.33 -23.57 -44.89
N ASP A 141 53.46 -24.28 -44.95
CA ASP A 141 54.50 -24.17 -45.98
C ASP A 141 55.84 -24.67 -45.44
N HIS A 142 56.05 -25.99 -45.45
CA HIS A 142 57.36 -26.51 -45.84
C HIS A 142 57.27 -27.97 -46.33
N LEU A 143 57.07 -28.12 -47.63
CA LEU A 143 57.48 -29.35 -48.32
C LEU A 143 57.79 -29.03 -49.78
N GLN A 144 59.05 -28.70 -50.10
CA GLN A 144 59.62 -29.04 -51.41
C GLN A 144 61.15 -28.89 -51.41
N GLN A 145 61.81 -29.78 -52.17
CA GLN A 145 63.21 -29.78 -52.64
C GLN A 145 64.21 -30.43 -51.65
N SER A 146 65.06 -31.41 -52.03
CA SER A 146 65.28 -32.22 -53.24
C SER A 146 66.06 -33.47 -52.80
#